data_AF-A0A496UZX9-F1
#
_entry.id   AF-A0A496UZX9-F1
#
_cell.length_a   1.000
_cell.length_b   1.000
_cell.length_c   1.000
_cell.angle_alpha   90.00
_cell.angle_beta   90.00
_cell.angle_gamma   90.00
#
_symmetry.space_group_name_H-M   'P 1'
#
loop_
_entity.id
_entity.type
_entity.pdbx_description
1 polymer ?
#
loop_
_entity_poly.entity_id
_entity_poly.type
_entity_poly.pdbx_seq_one_letter_code
_entity_poly.pdbx_strand_id
1 'polypeptide(L)'
;MTERKAVYYGQVELIPGIICDGYVLDDDTAVMSERGTADLLGVHHKSLQSVAVNWPEKTLKPFVDKGFSVAVNRVEVASIS
;
A
#
# COMPACT_ATOMS: atom_id res chain seq x y z
N MET A 1 4.35 15.27 10.51
CA MET A 1 3.37 14.91 9.47
C MET A 1 2.00 14.98 10.11
N THR A 2 1.03 15.65 9.46
CA THR A 2 -0.37 15.52 9.84
C THR A 2 -0.80 14.08 9.60
N GLU A 3 -1.54 13.49 10.53
CA GLU A 3 -2.05 12.14 10.39
C GLU A 3 -3.08 12.12 9.26
N ARG A 4 -2.74 11.42 8.16
CA ARG A 4 -3.63 11.30 7.00
C ARG A 4 -4.76 10.33 7.31
N LYS A 5 -5.98 10.70 6.95
CA LYS A 5 -7.17 9.87 7.16
C LYS A 5 -7.76 9.44 5.85
N ALA A 6 -8.26 8.20 5.79
CA ALA A 6 -8.99 7.72 4.64
C ALA A 6 -10.45 8.15 4.77
N VAL A 7 -10.94 8.91 3.79
CA VAL A 7 -12.36 9.29 3.68
C VAL A 7 -13.18 8.25 2.92
N TYR A 8 -12.51 7.36 2.18
CA TYR A 8 -13.13 6.27 1.44
C TYR A 8 -12.22 5.03 1.39
N TYR A 9 -12.83 3.84 1.45
CA TYR A 9 -12.20 2.56 1.13
C TYR A 9 -13.11 1.77 0.18
N GLY A 10 -12.56 1.27 -0.91
CA GLY A 10 -13.30 0.49 -1.90
C GLY A 10 -12.53 0.32 -3.20
N GLN A 11 -13.23 0.04 -4.29
CA GLN A 11 -12.61 -0.02 -5.61
C GLN A 11 -12.35 1.39 -6.15
N VAL A 12 -11.10 1.63 -6.55
CA VAL A 12 -10.65 2.93 -7.07
C VAL A 12 -9.87 2.68 -8.36
N GLU A 13 -10.11 3.52 -9.36
CA GLU A 13 -9.30 3.56 -10.58
C GLU A 13 -8.09 4.47 -10.34
N LEU A 14 -6.96 3.89 -9.94
CA LEU A 14 -5.73 4.64 -9.65
C LEU A 14 -4.92 4.94 -10.92
N ILE A 15 -4.98 4.04 -11.88
CA ILE A 15 -4.33 4.14 -13.20
C ILE A 15 -5.41 3.82 -14.23
N PRO A 16 -5.49 4.52 -15.37
CA PRO A 16 -6.50 4.26 -16.39
C PRO A 16 -6.58 2.77 -16.76
N GLY A 17 -7.76 2.18 -16.59
CA GLY A 17 -8.04 0.77 -16.87
C GLY A 17 -7.61 -0.22 -15.77
N ILE A 18 -7.06 0.26 -14.64
CA ILE A 18 -6.69 -0.57 -13.48
C ILE A 18 -7.55 -0.16 -12.29
N ILE A 19 -8.52 -1.01 -11.98
CA ILE A 19 -9.41 -0.87 -10.83
C ILE A 19 -8.94 -1.84 -9.75
N CYS A 20 -8.66 -1.33 -8.55
CA CYS A 20 -8.20 -2.15 -7.43
C CYS A 20 -8.70 -1.61 -6.09
N ASP A 21 -8.61 -2.43 -5.04
CA ASP A 21 -8.91 -1.99 -3.68
C ASP A 21 -7.95 -0.87 -3.24
N GLY A 22 -8.48 0.28 -2.86
CA GLY A 22 -7.71 1.46 -2.47
C GLY A 22 -8.40 2.33 -1.44
N TYR A 23 -7.69 3.37 -1.02
CA TYR A 23 -8.18 4.41 -0.13
C TYR A 23 -8.12 5.76 -0.84
N VAL A 24 -9.13 6.61 -0.60
CA VAL A 24 -9.02 8.05 -0.88
C VAL A 24 -8.76 8.75 0.44
N LEU A 25 -7.71 9.55 0.49
CA LEU A 25 -7.29 10.29 1.67
C LEU A 25 -7.97 11.66 1.73
N ASP A 26 -7.89 12.30 2.90
CA ASP A 26 -8.43 13.63 3.18
C ASP A 26 -7.74 14.77 2.41
N ASP A 27 -6.57 14.51 1.83
CA ASP A 27 -5.85 15.41 0.91
C ASP A 27 -6.15 15.11 -0.58
N ASP A 28 -7.27 14.44 -0.88
CA ASP A 28 -7.71 13.98 -2.20
C ASP A 28 -6.73 12.99 -2.88
N THR A 29 -5.73 12.48 -2.16
CA THR A 29 -4.82 11.46 -2.70
C THR A 29 -5.50 10.09 -2.72
N ALA A 30 -5.54 9.45 -3.88
CA ALA A 30 -5.87 8.03 -3.97
C ALA A 30 -4.60 7.17 -3.77
N VAL A 31 -4.67 6.16 -2.90
CA VAL A 31 -3.59 5.20 -2.66
C VAL A 31 -4.09 3.77 -2.78
N MET A 32 -3.25 2.87 -3.26
CA MET A 32 -3.55 1.43 -3.26
C MET A 32 -3.59 0.91 -1.82
N SER A 33 -4.56 0.04 -1.55
CA SER A 33 -4.52 -0.78 -0.33
C SER A 33 -3.46 -1.88 -0.49
N GLU A 34 -3.10 -2.55 0.60
CA GLU A 34 -2.23 -3.74 0.51
C GLU A 34 -2.82 -4.82 -0.41
N ARG A 35 -4.14 -4.98 -0.41
CA ARG A 35 -4.84 -5.95 -1.26
C ARG A 35 -4.79 -5.54 -2.72
N GLY A 36 -5.14 -4.29 -3.01
CA GLY A 36 -5.05 -3.76 -4.38
C GLY A 36 -3.63 -3.80 -4.94
N THR A 37 -2.62 -3.56 -4.08
CA THR A 37 -1.21 -3.72 -4.47
C THR A 37 -0.86 -5.18 -4.77
N ALA A 38 -1.35 -6.12 -3.97
CA ALA A 38 -1.12 -7.55 -4.19
C ALA A 38 -1.75 -8.03 -5.51
N ASP A 39 -2.99 -7.60 -5.79
CA ASP A 39 -3.71 -7.91 -7.01
C ASP A 39 -2.99 -7.34 -8.25
N LEU A 40 -2.56 -6.08 -8.18
CA LEU A 40 -1.80 -5.42 -9.26
C LEU A 40 -0.50 -6.17 -9.59
N LEU A 41 0.22 -6.61 -8.56
CA LEU A 41 1.48 -7.34 -8.72
C LEU A 41 1.26 -8.81 -9.07
N GLY A 42 0.02 -9.31 -9.06
CA GLY A 42 -0.29 -10.72 -9.27
C GLY A 42 0.29 -11.64 -8.19
N VAL A 43 0.45 -11.13 -6.96
CA VAL A 43 1.01 -11.89 -5.83
C VAL A 43 -0.04 -12.14 -4.76
N HIS A 44 0.12 -13.22 -4.00
CA HIS A 44 -0.75 -13.48 -2.86
C HIS A 44 -0.53 -12.41 -1.78
N HIS A 45 -1.61 -11.85 -1.21
CA HIS A 45 -1.54 -10.77 -0.20
C HIS A 45 -0.62 -11.12 0.99
N LYS A 46 -0.68 -12.36 1.51
CA LYS A 46 0.26 -12.82 2.57
C LYS A 46 1.72 -12.79 2.13
N SER A 47 2.02 -13.08 0.86
CA SER A 47 3.38 -13.01 0.35
C SER A 47 3.87 -11.56 0.33
N LEU A 48 3.01 -10.61 -0.07
CA LEU A 48 3.33 -9.19 -0.01
C LEU A 48 3.58 -8.72 1.43
N GLN A 49 2.74 -9.13 2.39
CA GLN A 49 2.96 -8.81 3.81
C GLN A 49 4.28 -9.38 4.35
N SER A 50 4.70 -10.55 3.87
CA SER A 50 5.98 -11.14 4.27
C SER A 50 7.19 -10.31 3.83
N VAL A 51 7.05 -9.49 2.78
CA VAL A 51 8.13 -8.59 2.30
C VAL A 51 8.44 -7.56 3.38
N ALA A 52 7.45 -6.96 4.03
CA ALA A 52 7.69 -5.97 5.09
C ALA A 52 8.54 -6.53 6.26
N VAL A 53 8.47 -7.83 6.51
CA VAL A 53 9.22 -8.50 7.61
C VAL A 53 10.56 -9.05 7.15
N ASN A 54 10.63 -9.58 5.92
CA ASN A 54 11.79 -10.31 5.43
C ASN A 54 12.68 -9.48 4.48
N TRP A 55 12.29 -8.26 4.17
CA TRP A 55 13.04 -7.37 3.28
C TRP A 55 14.29 -6.77 3.96
N PRO A 56 15.38 -6.55 3.21
CA PRO A 56 15.63 -7.08 1.87
C PRO A 56 16.13 -8.53 1.90
N GLU A 57 15.90 -9.25 0.80
CA GLU A 57 16.52 -10.56 0.60
C GLU A 57 18.06 -10.43 0.69
N LYS A 58 18.75 -11.41 1.29
CA LYS A 58 20.21 -11.34 1.53
C LYS A 58 21.01 -11.08 0.26
N THR A 59 20.56 -11.67 -0.85
CA THR A 59 21.12 -11.53 -2.20
C THR A 59 20.92 -10.12 -2.77
N LEU A 60 19.83 -9.45 -2.40
CA LEU A 60 19.49 -8.10 -2.84
C LEU A 60 20.08 -7.00 -1.96
N LYS A 61 20.51 -7.34 -0.74
CA LYS A 61 21.07 -6.38 0.24
C LYS A 61 22.19 -5.47 -0.31
N PRO A 62 23.11 -5.90 -1.21
CA PRO A 62 24.11 -5.00 -1.80
C PRO A 62 23.52 -3.96 -2.77
N PHE A 63 22.34 -4.22 -3.33
CA PHE A 63 21.68 -3.39 -4.34
C PHE A 63 20.61 -2.46 -3.76
N VAL A 64 20.24 -2.65 -2.49
CA VAL A 64 19.22 -1.86 -1.81
C VAL A 64 19.91 -0.77 -1.00
N ASP A 65 19.51 0.48 -1.24
CA ASP A 65 20.00 1.61 -0.46
C ASP A 65 19.73 1.42 1.03
N LYS A 66 20.69 1.81 1.88
CA LYS A 66 20.57 1.65 3.34
C LYS A 66 19.37 2.38 3.95
N GLY A 67 18.83 3.38 3.26
CA GLY A 67 17.63 4.11 3.68
C GLY A 67 16.32 3.52 3.14
N PHE A 68 16.37 2.54 2.24
CA PHE A 68 15.18 1.94 1.65
C PHE A 68 14.62 0.86 2.58
N SER A 69 13.43 1.12 3.13
CA SER A 69 12.70 0.18 3.97
C SER A 69 11.29 -0.03 3.42
N VAL A 70 10.78 -1.24 3.64
CA VAL A 70 9.37 -1.57 3.38
C VAL A 70 8.67 -1.57 4.72
N ALA A 71 7.69 -0.68 4.89
CA ALA A 71 6.93 -0.55 6.12
C ALA A 71 5.43 -0.54 5.83
N VAL A 72 4.64 -1.13 6.74
CA VAL A 72 3.18 -1.08 6.69
C VAL A 72 2.73 0.27 7.26
N ASN A 73 2.11 1.08 6.43
CA ASN A 73 1.43 2.30 6.87
C ASN A 73 -0.03 1.97 7.20
N ARG A 74 -0.47 2.34 8.41
CA ARG A 74 -1.87 2.24 8.82
C ARG A 74 -2.53 3.60 8.64
N VAL A 75 -3.69 3.60 8.00
CA VAL A 75 -4.51 4.79 7.82
C VAL A 75 -5.82 4.54 8.57
N GLU A 76 -6.21 5.49 9.41
CA GLU A 76 -7.52 5.46 10.06
C GLU A 76 -8.58 5.81 9.00
N VAL A 77 -9.60 4.96 8.87
CA VAL A 77 -10.75 5.24 8.01
C VAL A 77 -11.74 6.05 8.83
N ALA A 78 -12.05 7.27 8.38
CA ALA A 78 -13.10 8.06 8.99
C ALA A 78 -14.42 7.29 8.87
N SER A 79 -15.09 7.07 9.99
CA SER A 79 -16.40 6.44 10.01
C SER A 79 -17.37 7.24 9.16
N ILE A 80 -17.83 6.65 8.05
CA ILE A 80 -18.93 7.19 7.25
C ILE A 80 -20.20 6.91 8.07
N SER A 81 -20.68 7.92 8.79
CA SER A 81 -21.94 7.90 9.56
C SER A 81 -23.12 8.31 8.70
#